data_AF-A0A1F6MAT5-F1
#
_entry.id   AF-A0A1F6MAT5-F1
#
_cell.length_a   1.000
_cell.length_b   1.000
_cell.length_c   1.000
_cell.angle_alpha   90.00
_cell.angle_beta   90.00
_cell.angle_gamma   90.00
#
_symmetry.space_group_name_H-M   'P 1'
#
loop_
_entity.id
_entity.type
_entity.pdbx_description
1 polymer ?
#
loop_
_entity_poly.entity_id
_entity_poly.type
_entity_poly.pdbx_seq_one_letter_code
_entity_poly.pdbx_strand_id
1 'polypeptide(L)'
;MEYSDQQQNDSFKKPAQGLKNILPIIISIAATTLVISGAIFVRQKFVVEAMKKNWDSKEKNLEQQITALNNQITQMQQKQAYQNVESAIKNNKDPVELKVAVTGYPIITEVPEAWCEENCKTYSYVLFKIVKANNNALFAFLGVNEGNSFVGKESVGLGCTENNVITYFNHSDQFGMQEYRLSLELSKKILEANQEKPITIQLERLLFTGGSGAPTCYSHFTRVSSAE
;
A
#
# COMPACT_ATOMS: atom_id res chain seq x y z
N MET A 1 -80.28 -56.36 25.72
CA MET A 1 -81.32 -57.13 25.01
C MET A 1 -81.80 -56.27 23.86
N GLU A 2 -81.75 -56.85 22.66
CA GLU A 2 -82.58 -56.61 21.46
C GLU A 2 -82.98 -55.21 20.95
N TYR A 3 -82.86 -55.09 19.60
CA TYR A 3 -83.60 -54.24 18.63
C TYR A 3 -83.40 -52.71 18.73
N SER A 4 -83.42 -51.90 17.66
CA SER A 4 -83.52 -52.06 16.20
C SER A 4 -83.40 -50.66 15.58
N ASP A 5 -83.07 -50.68 14.30
CA ASP A 5 -83.00 -49.62 13.30
C ASP A 5 -84.15 -48.59 13.20
N GLN A 6 -83.78 -47.47 12.57
CA GLN A 6 -84.38 -46.89 11.35
C GLN A 6 -84.93 -45.45 11.36
N GLN A 7 -84.21 -44.65 10.55
CA GLN A 7 -84.55 -43.46 9.77
C GLN A 7 -86.01 -43.32 9.29
N GLN A 8 -86.52 -42.07 9.20
CA GLN A 8 -86.74 -41.37 7.92
C GLN A 8 -87.32 -39.95 8.08
N ASN A 9 -86.79 -39.03 7.23
CA ASN A 9 -87.45 -37.90 6.54
C ASN A 9 -88.14 -36.77 7.34
N ASP A 10 -88.14 -35.50 6.93
CA ASP A 10 -87.91 -34.92 5.62
C ASP A 10 -87.63 -33.40 5.71
N SER A 11 -86.92 -32.90 4.70
CA SER A 11 -87.10 -31.59 4.06
C SER A 11 -87.12 -30.30 4.90
N PHE A 12 -86.11 -29.43 4.72
CA PHE A 12 -86.39 -27.99 4.58
C PHE A 12 -85.46 -27.27 3.61
N LYS A 13 -86.13 -26.55 2.71
CA LYS A 13 -85.64 -25.70 1.61
C LYS A 13 -84.69 -24.59 2.09
N LYS A 14 -83.72 -24.26 1.23
CA LYS A 14 -83.07 -22.94 1.11
C LYS A 14 -84.12 -21.87 0.74
N PRO A 15 -83.95 -20.58 1.10
CA PRO A 15 -83.05 -19.74 0.31
C PRO A 15 -82.23 -18.70 1.11
N ALA A 16 -81.24 -18.19 0.38
CA ALA A 16 -80.22 -17.24 0.80
C ALA A 16 -80.76 -15.83 1.03
N GLN A 17 -80.25 -15.14 2.07
CA GLN A 17 -80.10 -13.69 2.12
C GLN A 17 -79.30 -13.31 3.37
N GLY A 18 -78.10 -12.73 3.20
CA GLY A 18 -77.33 -12.20 4.33
C GLY A 18 -75.81 -12.12 4.13
N LEU A 19 -75.33 -11.69 2.95
CA LEU A 19 -73.89 -11.65 2.64
C LEU A 19 -73.48 -10.34 1.94
N LYS A 20 -74.06 -9.21 2.35
CA LYS A 20 -73.76 -7.88 1.76
C LYS A 20 -73.02 -6.90 2.67
N ASN A 21 -72.83 -7.18 3.96
CA ASN A 21 -72.23 -6.21 4.91
C ASN A 21 -70.87 -6.59 5.50
N ILE A 22 -70.24 -7.69 5.09
CA ILE A 22 -68.94 -8.13 5.65
C ILE A 22 -67.75 -7.74 4.76
N LEU A 23 -68.00 -7.47 3.47
CA LEU A 23 -66.96 -7.15 2.49
C LEU A 23 -66.16 -5.85 2.77
N PRO A 24 -66.77 -4.71 3.17
CA PRO A 24 -66.00 -3.47 3.38
C PRO A 24 -65.14 -3.50 4.66
N ILE A 25 -65.52 -4.29 5.67
CA ILE A 25 -64.78 -4.43 6.94
C ILE A 25 -63.52 -5.29 6.73
N ILE A 26 -63.62 -6.37 5.95
CA ILE A 26 -62.47 -7.23 5.64
C ILE A 26 -61.45 -6.49 4.75
N ILE A 27 -61.91 -5.70 3.77
CA ILE A 27 -61.02 -4.89 2.92
C ILE A 27 -60.33 -3.80 3.73
N SER A 28 -61.03 -3.17 4.68
CA SER A 28 -60.43 -2.15 5.54
C SER A 28 -59.35 -2.70 6.48
N ILE A 29 -59.52 -3.91 7.04
CA ILE A 29 -58.53 -4.55 7.92
C ILE A 29 -57.32 -5.06 7.12
N ALA A 30 -57.53 -5.59 5.92
CA ALA A 30 -56.47 -6.02 5.01
C ALA A 30 -55.63 -4.83 4.50
N ALA A 31 -56.25 -3.67 4.28
CA ALA A 31 -55.55 -2.45 3.86
C ALA A 31 -54.67 -1.86 4.98
N THR A 32 -55.12 -1.84 6.24
CA THR A 32 -54.28 -1.38 7.37
C THR A 32 -53.13 -2.35 7.68
N THR A 33 -53.33 -3.66 7.56
CA THR A 33 -52.23 -4.63 7.75
C THR A 33 -51.17 -4.55 6.66
N LEU A 34 -51.53 -4.31 5.39
CA LEU A 34 -50.56 -4.13 4.30
C LEU A 34 -49.75 -2.82 4.43
N VAL A 35 -50.36 -1.72 4.85
CA VAL A 35 -49.65 -0.43 5.04
C VAL A 35 -48.69 -0.49 6.24
N ILE A 36 -49.08 -1.11 7.35
CA ILE A 36 -48.20 -1.31 8.51
C ILE A 36 -47.05 -2.26 8.16
N SER A 37 -47.31 -3.33 7.40
CA SER A 37 -46.27 -4.27 6.94
C SER A 37 -45.27 -3.64 5.98
N GLY A 38 -45.74 -2.81 5.04
CA GLY A 38 -44.89 -2.06 4.11
C GLY A 38 -44.03 -1.01 4.82
N ALA A 39 -44.59 -0.28 5.79
CA ALA A 39 -43.85 0.71 6.59
C ALA A 39 -42.78 0.05 7.47
N ILE A 40 -43.04 -1.14 8.03
CA ILE A 40 -42.05 -1.91 8.80
C ILE A 40 -40.93 -2.43 7.89
N PHE A 41 -41.24 -2.95 6.71
CA PHE A 41 -40.23 -3.44 5.75
C PHE A 41 -39.32 -2.33 5.24
N VAL A 42 -39.87 -1.15 4.93
CA VAL A 42 -39.07 0.03 4.52
C VAL A 42 -38.17 0.50 5.66
N ARG A 43 -38.68 0.60 6.90
CA ARG A 43 -37.84 0.93 8.07
C ARG A 43 -36.72 -0.10 8.29
N GLN A 44 -37.00 -1.40 8.15
CA GLN A 44 -35.99 -2.44 8.30
C GLN A 44 -34.90 -2.33 7.22
N LYS A 45 -35.25 -2.08 5.96
CA LYS A 45 -34.25 -1.85 4.90
C LYS A 45 -33.37 -0.63 5.18
N PHE A 46 -33.95 0.49 5.60
CA PHE A 46 -33.17 1.68 5.95
C PHE A 46 -32.25 1.44 7.17
N VAL A 47 -32.72 0.70 8.17
CA VAL A 47 -31.90 0.35 9.34
C VAL A 47 -30.76 -0.60 8.93
N VAL A 48 -31.02 -1.60 8.09
CA VAL A 48 -29.99 -2.52 7.58
C VAL A 48 -28.96 -1.79 6.72
N GLU A 49 -29.38 -0.89 5.83
CA GLU A 49 -28.47 -0.09 5.01
C GLU A 49 -27.65 0.90 5.85
N ALA A 50 -28.25 1.53 6.86
CA ALA A 50 -27.55 2.41 7.79
C ALA A 50 -26.56 1.63 8.67
N MET A 51 -26.94 0.44 9.14
CA MET A 51 -26.05 -0.45 9.87
C MET A 51 -24.89 -0.91 9.00
N LYS A 52 -25.13 -1.28 7.74
CA LYS A 52 -24.09 -1.67 6.78
C LYS A 52 -23.10 -0.53 6.52
N LYS A 53 -23.58 0.69 6.24
CA LYS A 53 -22.70 1.86 6.04
C LYS A 53 -21.85 2.17 7.28
N ASN A 54 -22.42 2.03 8.47
CA ASN A 54 -21.68 2.22 9.72
C ASN A 54 -20.63 1.11 9.93
N TRP A 55 -20.95 -0.12 9.55
CA TRP A 55 -20.03 -1.25 9.59
C TRP A 55 -18.86 -1.07 8.61
N ASP A 56 -19.15 -0.75 7.34
CA ASP A 56 -18.14 -0.47 6.30
C ASP A 56 -17.24 0.71 6.69
N SER A 57 -17.81 1.74 7.33
CA SER A 57 -17.04 2.89 7.83
C SER A 57 -16.13 2.52 9.00
N LYS A 58 -16.56 1.62 9.90
CA LYS A 58 -15.72 1.13 11.00
C LYS A 58 -14.62 0.22 10.49
N GLU A 59 -14.90 -0.61 9.50
CA GLU A 59 -13.93 -1.49 8.86
C GLU A 59 -12.83 -0.68 8.18
N LYS A 60 -13.19 0.33 7.37
CA LYS A 60 -12.21 1.26 6.79
C LYS A 60 -11.36 1.99 7.82
N ASN A 61 -11.95 2.41 8.95
CA ASN A 61 -11.22 3.05 10.03
C ASN A 61 -10.24 2.06 10.70
N LEU A 62 -10.67 0.81 10.90
CA LEU A 62 -9.82 -0.26 11.41
C LEU A 62 -8.66 -0.55 10.46
N GLU A 63 -8.91 -0.67 9.15
CA GLU A 63 -7.88 -0.87 8.14
C GLU A 63 -6.86 0.26 8.15
N GLN A 64 -7.32 1.52 8.23
CA GLN A 64 -6.44 2.68 8.35
C GLN A 64 -5.57 2.63 9.61
N GLN A 65 -6.14 2.23 10.75
CA GLN A 65 -5.38 2.05 11.99
C GLN A 65 -4.36 0.91 11.88
N ILE A 66 -4.72 -0.21 11.25
CA ILE A 66 -3.83 -1.34 11.01
C ILE A 66 -2.67 -0.92 10.09
N THR A 67 -2.95 -0.19 9.01
CA THR A 67 -1.92 0.35 8.11
C THR A 67 -0.99 1.31 8.84
N ALA A 68 -1.53 2.24 9.62
CA ALA A 68 -0.74 3.18 10.41
C ALA A 68 0.14 2.45 11.44
N LEU A 69 -0.41 1.44 12.12
CA LEU A 69 0.32 0.63 13.07
C LEU A 69 1.41 -0.21 12.41
N ASN A 70 1.14 -0.82 11.25
CA ASN A 70 2.14 -1.55 10.47
C ASN A 70 3.28 -0.63 10.05
N ASN A 71 2.98 0.58 9.58
CA ASN A 71 4.01 1.58 9.27
C ASN A 71 4.87 1.92 10.49
N GLN A 72 4.26 2.08 11.67
CA GLN A 72 5.00 2.31 12.92
C GLN A 72 5.87 1.11 13.32
N ILE A 73 5.36 -0.13 13.19
CA ILE A 73 6.12 -1.35 13.46
C ILE A 73 7.32 -1.44 12.53
N THR A 74 7.14 -1.19 11.23
CA THR A 74 8.23 -1.18 10.25
C THR A 74 9.29 -0.13 10.61
N GLN A 75 8.89 1.08 11.00
CA GLN A 75 9.82 2.12 11.46
C GLN A 75 10.58 1.69 12.73
N MET A 76 9.90 1.07 13.70
CA MET A 76 10.55 0.57 14.91
C MET A 76 11.53 -0.57 14.60
N GLN A 77 11.16 -1.49 13.72
CA GLN A 77 12.04 -2.59 13.29
C GLN A 77 13.27 -2.05 12.56
N GLN A 78 13.11 -1.05 11.69
CA GLN A 78 14.23 -0.35 11.06
C GLN A 78 15.14 0.31 12.09
N LYS A 79 14.57 1.01 13.07
CA LYS A 79 15.31 1.65 14.16
C LYS A 79 16.05 0.63 15.03
N GLN A 80 15.45 -0.53 15.30
CA GLN A 80 16.06 -1.58 16.10
C GLN A 80 17.16 -2.33 15.34
N ALA A 81 16.95 -2.62 14.05
CA ALA A 81 17.99 -3.17 13.17
C ALA A 81 19.17 -2.20 13.06
N TYR A 82 18.90 -0.89 12.97
CA TYR A 82 19.91 0.16 13.00
C TYR A 82 20.68 0.16 14.33
N GLN A 83 20.01 0.11 15.48
CA GLN A 83 20.67 0.06 16.80
C GLN A 83 21.53 -1.20 17.00
N ASN A 84 21.11 -2.34 16.46
CA ASN A 84 21.88 -3.58 16.51
C ASN A 84 23.14 -3.50 15.63
N VAL A 85 23.03 -2.86 14.46
CA VAL A 85 24.18 -2.55 13.60
C VAL A 85 25.08 -1.49 14.25
N GLU A 86 24.52 -0.45 14.87
CA GLU A 86 25.26 0.62 15.56
C GLU A 86 26.03 0.07 16.77
N SER A 87 25.45 -0.84 17.54
CA SER A 87 26.14 -1.48 18.68
C SER A 87 27.21 -2.48 18.23
N ALA A 88 27.01 -3.18 17.11
CA ALA A 88 28.05 -3.99 16.48
C ALA A 88 29.20 -3.12 15.91
N ILE A 89 28.89 -1.92 15.42
CA ILE A 89 29.84 -0.99 14.81
C ILE A 89 30.56 -0.11 15.85
N LYS A 90 29.92 0.35 16.93
CA LYS A 90 30.53 1.18 18.00
C LYS A 90 31.66 0.50 18.76
N ASN A 91 31.76 -0.83 18.68
CA ASN A 91 32.92 -1.56 19.16
C ASN A 91 34.16 -1.38 18.24
N ASN A 92 34.00 -0.76 17.07
CA ASN A 92 35.04 -0.22 16.20
C ASN A 92 35.00 1.32 16.23
N LYS A 93 36.17 1.94 16.40
CA LYS A 93 36.33 3.31 16.92
C LYS A 93 36.19 4.46 15.92
N ASP A 94 35.53 4.27 14.78
CA ASP A 94 35.38 5.31 13.75
C ASP A 94 33.93 5.36 13.21
N PRO A 95 33.38 6.54 12.86
CA PRO A 95 32.06 6.65 12.25
C PRO A 95 32.11 5.96 10.87
N VAL A 96 31.57 4.75 10.77
CA VAL A 96 31.73 3.93 9.56
C VAL A 96 30.85 4.49 8.44
N GLU A 97 31.45 5.33 7.62
CA GLU A 97 31.08 5.60 6.22
C GLU A 97 31.00 4.26 5.47
N LEU A 98 29.82 3.91 4.93
CA LEU A 98 29.74 2.74 4.04
C LEU A 98 30.32 3.16 2.69
N LYS A 99 31.60 2.86 2.50
CA LYS A 99 32.31 3.04 1.24
C LYS A 99 32.56 1.68 0.59
N VAL A 100 31.92 1.44 -0.54
CA VAL A 100 31.92 0.13 -1.22
C VAL A 100 32.17 0.31 -2.71
N ALA A 101 33.00 -0.56 -3.29
CA ALA A 101 33.15 -0.64 -4.73
C ALA A 101 32.19 -1.72 -5.26
N VAL A 102 31.37 -1.35 -6.24
CA VAL A 102 30.37 -2.24 -6.84
C VAL A 102 30.56 -2.30 -8.34
N THR A 103 30.46 -3.50 -8.89
CA THR A 103 30.43 -3.74 -10.33
C THR A 103 29.00 -4.05 -10.74
N GLY A 104 28.51 -3.36 -11.77
CA GLY A 104 27.12 -3.47 -12.19
C GLY A 104 26.79 -2.69 -13.46
N TYR A 105 25.50 -2.53 -13.73
CA TYR A 105 24.98 -1.83 -14.89
C TYR A 105 23.63 -1.17 -14.59
N PRO A 106 23.24 -0.09 -15.28
CA PRO A 106 21.97 0.57 -15.07
C PRO A 106 20.79 -0.19 -15.70
N ILE A 107 19.63 -0.01 -15.09
CA ILE A 107 18.32 -0.27 -15.65
C ILE A 107 17.57 1.05 -15.52
N ILE A 108 17.09 1.59 -16.65
CA ILE A 108 16.31 2.83 -16.64
C ILE A 108 14.84 2.46 -16.47
N THR A 109 14.19 3.07 -15.47
CA THR A 109 12.77 2.86 -15.17
C THR A 109 12.06 4.21 -15.14
N GLU A 110 10.90 4.30 -15.78
CA GLU A 110 10.06 5.49 -15.70
C GLU A 110 9.31 5.53 -14.38
N VAL A 111 9.47 6.62 -13.64
CA VAL A 111 8.84 6.82 -12.33
C VAL A 111 8.07 8.13 -12.31
N PRO A 112 6.86 8.16 -11.74
CA PRO A 112 6.09 9.39 -11.63
C PRO A 112 6.69 10.32 -10.57
N GLU A 113 6.38 11.60 -10.70
CA GLU A 113 6.64 12.60 -9.69
C GLU A 113 6.06 12.19 -8.31
N ALA A 114 6.88 12.30 -7.27
CA ALA A 114 6.51 11.94 -5.92
C ALA A 114 5.43 12.89 -5.42
N TRP A 115 4.43 12.35 -4.71
CA TRP A 115 3.28 13.10 -4.17
C TRP A 115 2.42 13.83 -5.21
N CYS A 116 2.58 13.50 -6.50
CA CYS A 116 1.71 14.03 -7.53
C CYS A 116 0.42 13.21 -7.63
N GLU A 117 -0.72 13.90 -7.66
CA GLU A 117 -2.05 13.30 -7.75
C GLU A 117 -2.63 13.34 -9.18
N GLU A 118 -2.31 14.36 -9.97
CA GLU A 118 -2.79 14.54 -11.35
C GLU A 118 -1.73 15.16 -12.27
N ASN A 119 -1.74 14.79 -13.56
CA ASN A 119 -0.84 15.31 -14.60
C ASN A 119 0.66 15.20 -14.28
N CYS A 120 1.05 14.08 -13.67
CA CYS A 120 2.40 13.89 -13.15
C CYS A 120 3.46 13.82 -14.22
N LYS A 121 4.54 14.57 -14.01
CA LYS A 121 5.76 14.42 -14.80
C LYS A 121 6.35 13.03 -14.54
N THR A 122 6.81 12.37 -15.60
CA THR A 122 7.59 11.14 -15.48
C THR A 122 9.07 11.46 -15.58
N TYR A 123 9.87 10.69 -14.85
CA TYR A 123 11.32 10.83 -14.80
C TYR A 123 11.96 9.49 -15.16
N SER A 124 13.00 9.53 -16.00
CA SER A 124 13.83 8.38 -16.28
C SER A 124 14.80 8.16 -15.12
N TYR A 125 14.49 7.18 -14.28
CA TYR A 125 15.25 6.87 -13.08
C TYR A 125 16.27 5.76 -13.32
N VAL A 126 17.49 5.93 -12.82
CA VAL A 126 18.62 5.02 -13.00
C VAL A 126 18.72 4.09 -11.79
N LEU A 127 18.30 2.84 -11.98
CA LEU A 127 18.47 1.76 -11.01
C LEU A 127 19.72 0.95 -11.36
N PHE A 128 20.75 0.96 -10.52
CA PHE A 128 21.99 0.24 -10.77
C PHE A 128 21.91 -1.19 -10.24
N LYS A 129 21.87 -2.16 -11.15
CA LYS A 129 21.91 -3.58 -10.86
C LYS A 129 23.34 -3.98 -10.47
N ILE A 130 23.50 -4.51 -9.27
CA ILE A 130 24.78 -4.92 -8.72
C ILE A 130 25.03 -6.38 -9.07
N VAL A 131 26.16 -6.65 -9.73
CA VAL A 131 26.64 -8.00 -10.05
C VAL A 131 27.66 -8.47 -9.03
N LYS A 132 28.51 -7.57 -8.54
CA LYS A 132 29.56 -7.85 -7.57
C LYS A 132 29.79 -6.65 -6.67
N ALA A 133 30.13 -6.90 -5.41
CA ALA A 133 30.58 -5.88 -4.47
C ALA A 133 31.84 -6.36 -3.74
N ASN A 134 32.70 -5.43 -3.33
CA ASN A 134 33.89 -5.75 -2.52
C ASN A 134 33.57 -5.90 -1.02
N ASN A 135 32.34 -5.60 -0.58
CA ASN A 135 31.92 -5.69 0.81
C ASN A 135 30.48 -6.25 0.93
N ASN A 136 30.32 -7.34 1.68
CA ASN A 136 29.03 -7.98 1.91
C ASN A 136 28.06 -7.15 2.77
N ALA A 137 28.56 -6.17 3.53
CA ALA A 137 27.73 -5.24 4.31
C ALA A 137 26.74 -4.46 3.42
N LEU A 138 27.07 -4.26 2.13
CA LEU A 138 26.15 -3.68 1.17
C LEU A 138 24.90 -4.53 1.01
N PHE A 139 25.03 -5.85 0.80
CA PHE A 139 23.87 -6.73 0.60
C PHE A 139 22.99 -6.83 1.85
N ALA A 140 23.58 -6.75 3.05
CA ALA A 140 22.81 -6.63 4.28
C ALA A 140 22.00 -5.32 4.32
N PHE A 141 22.60 -4.20 3.91
CA PHE A 141 21.89 -2.93 3.76
C PHE A 141 20.74 -3.03 2.73
N LEU A 142 20.99 -3.65 1.57
CA LEU A 142 19.96 -3.83 0.54
C LEU A 142 18.80 -4.68 1.04
N GLY A 143 19.06 -5.78 1.74
CA GLY A 143 18.01 -6.64 2.28
C GLY A 143 17.14 -5.94 3.33
N VAL A 144 17.73 -5.10 4.20
CA VAL A 144 16.96 -4.34 5.21
C VAL A 144 16.14 -3.20 4.60
N ASN A 145 16.58 -2.67 3.44
CA ASN A 145 15.92 -1.55 2.76
C ASN A 145 15.14 -1.99 1.51
N GLU A 146 14.99 -3.29 1.28
CA GLU A 146 14.23 -3.82 0.15
C GLU A 146 12.77 -3.33 0.22
N GLY A 147 12.30 -2.70 -0.85
CA GLY A 147 10.97 -2.09 -0.89
C GLY A 147 10.88 -0.68 -0.32
N ASN A 148 11.97 -0.14 0.26
CA ASN A 148 12.12 1.30 0.50
C ASN A 148 12.53 2.00 -0.81
N SER A 149 12.18 3.27 -0.97
CA SER A 149 12.34 4.04 -2.21
C SER A 149 13.68 3.77 -2.91
N PHE A 150 13.59 3.14 -4.08
CA PHE A 150 14.67 2.83 -5.02
C PHE A 150 15.78 1.90 -4.51
N VAL A 151 15.49 1.00 -3.56
CA VAL A 151 16.37 -0.12 -3.18
C VAL A 151 15.67 -1.45 -3.45
N GLY A 152 16.35 -2.32 -4.21
CA GLY A 152 15.91 -3.68 -4.48
C GLY A 152 16.95 -4.69 -3.98
N LYS A 153 16.60 -5.98 -3.97
CA LYS A 153 17.44 -7.09 -3.48
C LYS A 153 18.92 -7.04 -3.93
N GLU A 154 19.16 -6.60 -5.17
CA GLU A 154 20.49 -6.51 -5.79
C GLU A 154 20.64 -5.23 -6.61
N SER A 155 19.98 -4.15 -6.18
CA SER A 155 20.00 -2.91 -6.95
C SER A 155 19.85 -1.69 -6.07
N VAL A 156 20.51 -0.62 -6.49
CA VAL A 156 20.47 0.67 -5.80
C VAL A 156 20.12 1.78 -6.76
N GLY A 157 19.29 2.71 -6.31
CA GLY A 157 18.94 3.88 -7.06
C GLY A 157 20.06 4.92 -7.06
N LEU A 158 20.41 5.42 -8.25
CA LEU A 158 21.43 6.45 -8.44
C LEU A 158 20.86 7.84 -8.73
N GLY A 159 19.55 7.95 -8.95
CA GLY A 159 18.88 9.21 -9.30
C GLY A 159 18.18 9.20 -10.64
N CYS A 160 17.82 10.37 -11.13
CA CYS A 160 17.23 10.55 -12.46
C CYS A 160 18.29 10.93 -13.47
N THR A 161 18.04 10.61 -14.75
CA THR A 161 18.87 11.05 -15.86
C THR A 161 18.13 12.02 -16.76
N GLU A 162 18.79 13.13 -17.10
CA GLU A 162 18.35 14.07 -18.13
C GLU A 162 19.58 14.51 -18.93
N ASN A 163 19.50 14.53 -20.26
CA ASN A 163 20.61 14.93 -21.15
C ASN A 163 21.95 14.20 -20.85
N ASN A 164 21.88 12.89 -20.57
CA ASN A 164 23.01 12.02 -20.21
C ASN A 164 23.74 12.40 -18.91
N VAL A 165 23.06 13.13 -18.02
CA VAL A 165 23.59 13.51 -16.71
C VAL A 165 22.68 12.93 -15.64
N ILE A 166 23.29 12.25 -14.66
CA ILE A 166 22.57 11.73 -13.51
C ILE A 166 22.57 12.77 -12.40
N THR A 167 21.38 13.15 -11.92
CA THR A 167 21.17 14.01 -10.76
C THR A 167 20.35 13.28 -9.71
N TYR A 168 20.64 13.55 -8.44
CA TYR A 168 19.93 12.93 -7.33
C TYR A 168 19.85 13.81 -6.11
N PHE A 169 18.84 13.57 -5.31
CA PHE A 169 18.74 14.12 -3.97
C PHE A 169 19.22 13.08 -2.95
N ASN A 170 19.96 13.53 -1.95
CA ASN A 170 20.27 12.73 -0.78
C ASN A 170 20.01 13.57 0.47
N HIS A 171 19.47 12.94 1.52
CA HIS A 171 19.24 13.59 2.80
C HIS A 171 20.15 12.94 3.84
N SER A 172 21.10 13.70 4.37
CA SER A 172 21.94 13.27 5.50
C SER A 172 21.73 14.16 6.71
N ASP A 173 21.92 13.63 7.92
CA ASP A 173 21.83 14.41 9.15
C ASP A 173 22.85 15.56 9.19
N GLN A 174 23.99 15.41 8.51
CA GLN A 174 25.05 16.41 8.48
C GLN A 174 24.73 17.60 7.55
N PHE A 175 24.04 17.37 6.43
CA PHE A 175 23.89 18.36 5.36
C PHE A 175 22.43 18.70 4.99
N GLY A 176 21.45 18.04 5.62
CA GLY A 176 20.06 18.13 5.20
C GLY A 176 19.83 17.51 3.82
N MET A 177 18.71 17.87 3.17
CA MET A 177 18.44 17.48 1.79
C MET A 177 19.26 18.33 0.83
N GLN A 178 20.06 17.68 0.00
CA GLN A 178 20.92 18.32 -0.99
C GLN A 178 20.74 17.66 -2.36
N GLU A 179 20.86 18.45 -3.41
CA GLU A 179 20.95 17.96 -4.79
C GLU A 179 22.40 17.74 -5.17
N TYR A 180 22.67 16.59 -5.78
CA TYR A 180 23.97 16.18 -6.28
C TYR A 180 23.87 15.89 -7.76
N ARG A 181 24.99 16.08 -8.44
CA ARG A 181 25.12 15.87 -9.88
C ARG A 181 26.39 15.10 -10.15
N LEU A 182 26.28 13.99 -10.88
CA LEU A 182 27.45 13.28 -11.36
C LEU A 182 28.10 14.05 -12.51
N SER A 183 29.41 13.87 -12.67
CA SER A 183 30.09 14.39 -13.84
C SER A 183 29.49 13.79 -15.11
N LEU A 184 29.53 14.54 -16.22
CA LEU A 184 29.02 14.05 -17.51
C LEU A 184 29.74 12.76 -17.94
N GLU A 185 31.05 12.70 -17.70
CA GLU A 185 31.86 11.52 -18.04
C GLU A 185 31.43 10.29 -17.24
N LEU A 186 31.26 10.42 -15.91
CA LEU A 186 30.81 9.31 -15.08
C LEU A 186 29.37 8.91 -15.41
N SER A 187 28.48 9.88 -15.64
CA SER A 187 27.09 9.63 -16.02
C SER A 187 27.02 8.81 -17.31
N LYS A 188 27.77 9.21 -18.35
CA LYS A 188 27.85 8.44 -19.61
C LYS A 188 28.40 7.04 -19.39
N LYS A 189 29.51 6.90 -18.66
CA LYS A 189 30.08 5.58 -18.33
C LYS A 189 29.06 4.67 -17.66
N ILE A 190 28.26 5.21 -16.73
CA ILE A 190 27.17 4.47 -16.08
C ILE A 190 26.09 4.11 -17.11
N LEU A 191 25.55 5.10 -17.83
CA LEU A 191 24.42 4.93 -18.75
C LEU A 191 24.74 4.02 -19.97
N GLU A 192 26.00 3.95 -20.40
CA GLU A 192 26.47 3.08 -21.48
C GLU A 192 26.78 1.64 -21.01
N ALA A 193 26.90 1.42 -19.69
CA ALA A 193 27.15 0.10 -19.15
C ALA A 193 25.96 -0.83 -19.36
N ASN A 194 26.23 -2.13 -19.46
CA ASN A 194 25.19 -3.15 -19.62
C ASN A 194 25.65 -4.46 -19.00
N GLN A 195 24.81 -5.49 -19.10
CA GLN A 195 25.09 -6.80 -18.50
C GLN A 195 26.37 -7.46 -19.03
N GLU A 196 26.71 -7.27 -20.31
CA GLU A 196 27.91 -7.85 -20.93
C GLU A 196 29.17 -7.05 -20.61
N LYS A 197 29.03 -5.73 -20.46
CA LYS A 197 30.11 -4.79 -20.11
C LYS A 197 29.71 -3.96 -18.88
N PRO A 198 29.72 -4.57 -17.68
CA PRO A 198 29.43 -3.82 -16.46
C PRO A 198 30.59 -2.89 -16.11
N ILE A 199 30.30 -1.87 -15.30
CA ILE A 199 31.30 -0.93 -14.81
C ILE A 199 31.45 -1.04 -13.30
N THR A 200 32.61 -0.64 -12.78
CA THR A 200 32.83 -0.52 -11.34
C THR A 200 32.74 0.94 -10.91
N ILE A 201 31.93 1.19 -9.90
CA ILE A 201 31.77 2.51 -9.27
C ILE A 201 31.99 2.38 -7.76
N GLN A 202 32.44 3.47 -7.15
CA GLN A 202 32.51 3.63 -5.72
C GLN A 202 31.20 4.27 -5.24
N LEU A 203 30.58 3.67 -4.24
CA LEU A 203 29.42 4.19 -3.54
C LEU A 203 29.81 4.56 -2.11
N GLU A 204 29.43 5.75 -1.69
CA GLU A 204 29.67 6.27 -0.35
C GLU A 204 28.34 6.71 0.27
N ARG A 205 28.04 6.18 1.45
CA ARG A 205 26.89 6.58 2.24
C ARG A 205 27.36 7.14 3.58
N LEU A 206 27.06 8.41 3.80
CA LEU A 206 27.22 9.06 5.11
C LEU A 206 26.07 8.63 6.04
N LEU A 207 26.34 8.57 7.34
CA LEU A 207 25.38 8.08 8.33
C LEU A 207 24.08 8.91 8.33
N PHE A 208 23.00 8.18 8.60
CA PHE A 208 21.64 8.64 8.85
C PHE A 208 20.86 9.23 7.65
N THR A 209 19.66 8.68 7.45
CA THR A 209 18.60 9.20 6.57
C THR A 209 17.32 9.17 7.39
N GLY A 210 17.06 10.18 8.21
CA GLY A 210 15.85 10.29 9.03
C GLY A 210 14.64 10.88 8.29
N GLY A 211 14.75 11.12 6.98
CA GLY A 211 13.71 11.80 6.21
C GLY A 211 12.52 10.90 5.89
N SER A 212 11.31 11.32 6.30
CA SER A 212 10.08 10.86 5.67
C SER A 212 9.83 11.67 4.39
N GLY A 213 9.70 10.99 3.26
CA GLY A 213 9.41 11.59 1.97
C GLY A 213 10.64 11.76 1.07
N ALA A 214 11.00 10.69 0.36
CA ALA A 214 12.04 10.73 -0.66
C ALA A 214 11.51 11.35 -1.96
N PRO A 215 12.15 12.40 -2.52
CA PRO A 215 11.77 12.94 -3.82
C PRO A 215 11.99 11.88 -4.92
N THR A 216 11.38 12.10 -6.10
CA THR A 216 11.45 11.14 -7.22
C THR A 216 12.86 10.73 -7.60
N CYS A 217 13.81 11.68 -7.57
CA CYS A 217 15.20 11.45 -7.95
C CYS A 217 16.10 11.14 -6.75
N TYR A 218 15.58 10.54 -5.68
CA TYR A 218 16.35 10.29 -4.45
C TYR A 218 17.39 9.17 -4.62
N SER A 219 18.54 9.26 -3.95
CA SER A 219 19.51 8.16 -3.76
C SER A 219 19.89 8.00 -2.29
N HIS A 220 20.11 6.75 -1.86
CA HIS A 220 20.62 6.43 -0.52
C HIS A 220 22.12 6.67 -0.35
N PHE A 221 22.84 6.93 -1.45
CA PHE A 221 24.27 7.19 -1.44
C PHE A 221 24.50 8.69 -1.57
N THR A 222 25.41 9.21 -0.75
CA THR A 222 25.77 10.62 -0.72
C THR A 222 26.77 10.94 -1.82
N ARG A 223 27.67 10.00 -2.16
CA ARG A 223 28.61 10.16 -3.27
C ARG A 223 28.68 8.92 -4.12
N VAL A 224 28.82 9.15 -5.42
CA VAL A 224 29.09 8.14 -6.43
C VAL A 224 30.28 8.63 -7.25
N SER A 225 31.32 7.82 -7.34
CA SER A 225 32.53 8.14 -8.11
C SER A 225 32.99 6.94 -8.94
N SER A 226 33.91 7.17 -9.88
CA SER A 226 34.63 6.06 -10.51
C SER A 226 35.42 5.29 -9.44
N ALA A 227 35.46 3.97 -9.57
CA ALA A 227 36.44 3.15 -8.88
C ALA A 227 37.66 3.06 -9.81
N GLU A 228 38.72 3.79 -9.47
CA GLU A 228 40.03 3.70 -10.13
C GLU A 228 40.74 2.39 -9.75
#